data_AF-A0A7S4RPQ9-F1
#
_entry.id   AF-A0A7S4RPQ9-F1
#
_cell.length_a   1.000
_cell.length_b   1.000
_cell.length_c   1.000
_cell.angle_alpha   90.00
_cell.angle_beta   90.00
_cell.angle_gamma   90.00
#
_symmetry.space_group_name_H-M   'P 1'
#
loop_
_entity.id
_entity.type
_entity.pdbx_description
1 polymer ?
#
loop_
_entity_poly.entity_id
_entity_poly.type
_entity_poly.pdbx_seq_one_letter_code
_entity_poly.pdbx_strand_id
1 'polypeptide(L)'
;DLMPEQSKTDLLADIIYRKTGGNTLLVIQFFKYLWECGLIWFSFRQRCWQWDTKIIESKSIFKDAADLLSEKILFLPKDIQFKLKKMACIGSQCDITILHLICGDDSASKEPPDELCNINIAIAVDEGLIQKNGPNYVFAHDQIESAAYSLIPEEQRSSWHFEVGKKILNSCDSKEDIERLIFLIADQLNRGKLSITDDAERISLVELNYR
;
A
#
# COMPACT_ATOMS: atom_id res chain seq x y z
N ASP A 1 22.39 40.10 5.72
CA ASP A 1 22.39 39.42 4.41
C ASP A 1 22.89 37.99 4.49
N LEU A 2 22.17 37.12 5.20
CA LEU A 2 22.52 35.72 5.43
C LEU A 2 21.68 34.74 4.57
N MET A 3 20.82 35.26 3.69
CA MET A 3 19.97 34.41 2.87
C MET A 3 20.72 33.99 1.60
N PRO A 4 20.75 32.68 1.28
CA PRO A 4 21.16 32.24 -0.04
C PRO A 4 20.29 32.92 -1.11
N GLU A 5 20.83 33.12 -2.33
CA GLU A 5 20.10 33.72 -3.46
C GLU A 5 18.71 33.08 -3.56
N GLN A 6 17.63 33.87 -3.50
CA GLN A 6 16.22 33.41 -3.51
C GLN A 6 15.98 32.32 -4.56
N SER A 7 16.55 32.50 -5.75
CA SER A 7 16.47 31.55 -6.87
C SER A 7 16.94 30.13 -6.52
N LYS A 8 17.98 29.96 -5.68
CA LYS A 8 18.49 28.65 -5.27
C LYS A 8 17.61 27.99 -4.22
N THR A 9 16.99 28.78 -3.36
CA THR A 9 16.05 28.28 -2.34
C THR A 9 14.76 27.82 -2.99
N ASP A 10 14.27 28.54 -3.99
CA ASP A 10 13.10 28.15 -4.78
C ASP A 10 13.34 26.82 -5.50
N LEU A 11 14.49 26.65 -6.16
CA LEU A 11 14.89 25.39 -6.79
C LEU A 11 14.91 24.21 -5.81
N LEU A 12 15.46 24.41 -4.61
CA LEU A 12 15.49 23.37 -3.58
C LEU A 12 14.07 23.04 -3.09
N ALA A 13 13.26 24.06 -2.83
CA ALA A 13 11.87 23.90 -2.41
C ALA A 13 11.06 23.12 -3.45
N ASP A 14 11.28 23.39 -4.74
CA ASP A 14 10.60 22.71 -5.84
C ASP A 14 11.02 21.24 -5.97
N ILE A 15 12.31 20.93 -5.79
CA ILE A 15 12.81 19.55 -5.75
C ILE A 15 12.21 18.80 -4.56
N ILE A 16 12.20 19.42 -3.38
CA ILE A 16 11.64 18.83 -2.17
C ILE A 16 10.14 18.61 -2.36
N TYR A 17 9.39 19.61 -2.82
CA TYR A 17 7.96 19.51 -3.08
C TYR A 17 7.65 18.40 -4.09
N ARG A 18 8.32 18.37 -5.25
CA ARG A 18 8.12 17.32 -6.26
C ARG A 18 8.41 15.92 -5.72
N LYS A 19 9.47 15.77 -4.92
CA LYS A 19 9.85 14.45 -4.39
C LYS A 19 9.06 14.03 -3.14
N THR A 20 8.42 14.97 -2.44
CA THR A 20 7.65 14.70 -1.20
C THR A 20 6.14 14.86 -1.37
N GLY A 21 5.68 15.33 -2.53
CA GLY A 21 4.26 15.60 -2.80
C GLY A 21 3.65 16.65 -1.87
N GLY A 22 4.48 17.50 -1.24
CA GLY A 22 4.03 18.50 -0.27
C GLY A 22 3.65 17.93 1.10
N ASN A 23 3.85 16.64 1.36
CA ASN A 23 3.54 16.05 2.66
C ASN A 23 4.57 16.50 3.72
N THR A 24 4.10 17.17 4.76
CA THR A 24 4.95 17.82 5.78
C THR A 24 5.89 16.84 6.49
N LEU A 25 5.45 15.61 6.74
CA LEU A 25 6.30 14.59 7.35
C LEU A 25 7.44 14.19 6.41
N LEU A 26 7.13 13.97 5.14
CA LEU A 26 8.11 13.58 4.12
C LEU A 26 9.13 14.67 3.87
N VAL A 27 8.70 15.93 3.94
CA VAL A 27 9.59 17.10 3.92
C VAL A 27 10.60 17.01 5.08
N ILE A 28 10.16 16.74 6.30
CA ILE A 28 11.03 16.64 7.48
C ILE A 28 12.01 15.47 7.35
N GLN A 29 11.53 14.30 6.94
CA GLN A 29 12.38 13.11 6.78
C GLN A 29 13.41 13.27 5.66
N PHE A 30 12.99 13.83 4.51
CA PHE A 30 13.91 14.08 3.42
C PHE A 30 14.97 15.10 3.81
N PHE A 31 14.60 16.17 4.51
CA PHE A 31 15.57 17.15 5.01
C PHE A 31 16.60 16.52 5.96
N LYS A 32 16.17 15.63 6.87
CA LYS A 32 17.08 14.89 7.76
C LYS A 32 18.05 14.02 6.96
N TYR A 33 17.55 13.27 5.98
CA TYR A 33 18.37 12.46 5.09
C TYR A 33 19.43 13.29 4.34
N LEU A 34 19.04 14.44 3.79
CA LEU A 34 19.94 15.33 3.08
C LEU A 34 21.05 15.88 3.99
N TRP A 35 20.72 16.18 5.25
CA TRP A 35 21.70 16.59 6.26
C TRP A 35 22.67 15.46 6.63
N GLU A 36 22.16 14.27 6.93
CA GLU A 36 22.96 13.10 7.32
C GLU A 36 23.92 12.66 6.20
N CYS A 37 23.48 12.77 4.94
CA CYS A 37 24.32 12.50 3.77
C CYS A 37 25.30 13.63 3.44
N GLY A 38 25.29 14.74 4.19
CA GLY A 38 26.11 15.92 3.93
C GLY A 38 25.78 16.64 2.62
N LEU A 39 24.57 16.43 2.08
CA LEU A 39 24.08 17.06 0.84
C LEU A 39 23.56 18.47 1.08
N ILE A 40 23.10 18.73 2.31
CA ILE A 40 22.85 20.06 2.84
C ILE A 40 23.80 20.23 4.02
N TRP A 41 24.60 21.29 4.02
CA TRP A 41 25.56 21.55 5.10
C TRP A 41 25.68 23.04 5.38
N PHE A 42 26.11 23.39 6.59
CA PHE A 42 26.38 24.77 6.95
C PHE A 42 27.84 25.14 6.63
N SER A 43 28.06 26.12 5.75
CA SER A 43 29.40 26.62 5.42
C SER A 43 29.80 27.73 6.39
N PHE A 44 30.72 27.43 7.32
CA PHE A 44 31.22 28.43 8.28
C PHE A 44 31.96 29.59 7.61
N ARG A 45 32.63 29.34 6.47
CA ARG A 45 33.33 30.37 5.69
C ARG A 45 32.38 31.38 5.07
N GLN A 46 31.25 30.92 4.53
CA GLN A 46 30.25 31.77 3.88
C GLN A 46 29.11 32.17 4.81
N ARG A 47 29.06 31.59 6.02
CA ARG A 47 28.02 31.78 7.05
C ARG A 47 26.61 31.52 6.54
N CYS A 48 26.45 30.57 5.62
CA CYS A 48 25.16 30.22 5.06
C CYS A 48 25.06 28.72 4.79
N TRP A 49 23.82 28.24 4.67
CA TRP A 49 23.52 26.89 4.23
C TRP A 49 23.89 26.72 2.76
N GLN A 50 24.53 25.60 2.46
CA GLN A 50 24.96 25.21 1.13
C GLN A 50 24.35 23.86 0.78
N TRP A 51 24.07 23.68 -0.50
CA TRP A 51 23.51 22.47 -1.07
C TRP A 51 23.84 22.39 -2.55
N ASP A 52 23.81 21.19 -3.12
CA ASP A 52 23.95 20.97 -4.55
C ASP A 52 22.64 20.41 -5.10
N THR A 53 21.88 21.26 -5.82
CA THR A 53 20.58 20.87 -6.39
C THR A 53 20.71 19.75 -7.41
N LYS A 54 21.82 19.64 -8.17
CA LYS A 54 22.01 18.56 -9.15
C LYS A 54 22.21 17.21 -8.46
N ILE A 55 22.99 17.21 -7.37
CA ILE A 55 23.20 16.00 -6.58
C ILE A 55 21.92 15.61 -5.83
N ILE A 56 21.19 16.57 -5.27
CA ILE A 56 19.91 16.32 -4.59
C ILE A 56 18.84 15.82 -5.56
N GLU A 57 18.80 16.35 -6.78
CA GLU A 57 17.83 15.93 -7.80
C GLU A 57 18.11 14.51 -8.30
N SER A 58 19.38 14.17 -8.51
CA SER A 58 19.82 12.82 -8.90
C SER A 58 19.74 11.77 -7.79
N LYS A 59 19.67 12.20 -6.51
CA LYS A 59 19.44 11.31 -5.38
C LYS A 59 17.96 10.92 -5.30
N SER A 60 17.66 9.62 -5.30
CA SER A 60 16.35 9.15 -4.84
C SER A 60 16.29 9.33 -3.32
N ILE A 61 15.15 9.82 -2.81
CA ILE A 61 14.95 9.99 -1.36
C ILE A 61 14.95 8.64 -0.64
N PHE A 62 14.47 7.61 -1.34
CA PHE A 62 14.27 6.26 -0.85
C PHE A 62 14.97 5.27 -1.79
N LYS A 63 15.40 4.11 -1.26
CA LYS A 63 16.00 3.06 -2.08
C LYS A 63 15.02 2.54 -3.13
N ASP A 64 13.72 2.61 -2.83
CA ASP A 64 12.61 2.38 -3.76
C ASP A 64 11.43 3.30 -3.43
N ALA A 65 10.64 3.70 -4.43
CA ALA A 65 9.44 4.52 -4.21
C ALA A 65 8.38 3.80 -3.35
N ALA A 66 8.46 2.46 -3.28
CA ALA A 66 7.65 1.63 -2.40
C ALA A 66 7.95 1.85 -0.90
N ASP A 67 9.20 2.17 -0.51
CA ASP A 67 9.55 2.41 0.90
C ASP A 67 8.84 3.67 1.44
N LEU A 68 8.78 4.72 0.61
CA LEU A 68 8.09 5.97 0.92
C LEU A 68 6.59 5.77 1.14
N LEU A 69 5.99 5.03 0.23
CA LEU A 69 4.56 4.73 0.28
C LEU A 69 4.26 3.80 1.45
N SER A 70 5.19 2.92 1.82
CA SER A 70 5.09 2.05 3.00
C SER A 70 5.04 2.89 4.27
N GLU A 71 5.91 3.89 4.41
CA GLU A 71 5.85 4.83 5.53
C GLU A 71 4.52 5.58 5.53
N LYS A 72 4.08 6.14 4.40
CA LYS A 72 2.80 6.83 4.28
C LYS A 72 1.62 5.97 4.74
N ILE A 73 1.60 4.70 4.36
CA ILE A 73 0.58 3.74 4.82
C ILE A 73 0.68 3.55 6.34
N LEU A 74 1.89 3.41 6.90
CA LEU A 74 2.09 3.24 8.34
C LEU A 74 1.60 4.42 9.21
N PHE A 75 1.44 5.62 8.65
CA PHE A 75 0.84 6.78 9.34
C PHE A 75 -0.68 6.75 9.41
N LEU A 76 -1.34 5.91 8.60
CA LEU A 76 -2.79 5.78 8.63
C LEU A 76 -3.26 5.05 9.89
N PRO A 77 -4.53 5.18 10.29
CA PRO A 77 -5.16 4.29 11.25
C PRO A 77 -4.92 2.80 10.95
N LYS A 78 -4.78 1.98 12.01
CA LYS A 78 -4.45 0.55 11.87
C LYS A 78 -5.47 -0.24 11.07
N ASP A 79 -6.74 0.14 11.13
CA ASP A 79 -7.81 -0.45 10.31
C ASP A 79 -7.54 -0.26 8.81
N ILE A 80 -7.14 0.96 8.41
CA ILE A 80 -6.86 1.29 7.01
C ILE A 80 -5.59 0.60 6.53
N GLN A 81 -4.55 0.56 7.37
CA GLN A 81 -3.35 -0.23 7.09
C GLN A 81 -3.71 -1.68 6.80
N PHE A 82 -4.58 -2.27 7.62
CA PHE A 82 -5.01 -3.65 7.46
C PHE A 82 -5.78 -3.86 6.15
N LYS A 83 -6.73 -2.98 5.84
CA LYS A 83 -7.51 -2.98 4.59
C LYS A 83 -6.62 -2.87 3.35
N LEU A 84 -5.66 -1.94 3.32
CA LEU A 84 -4.73 -1.79 2.20
C LEU A 84 -3.82 -3.01 2.03
N LYS A 85 -3.33 -3.61 3.13
CA LYS A 85 -2.54 -4.85 3.07
C LYS A 85 -3.35 -6.02 2.50
N LYS A 86 -4.59 -6.21 2.96
CA LYS A 86 -5.49 -7.27 2.44
C LYS A 86 -5.87 -7.02 0.99
N MET A 87 -6.10 -5.78 0.58
CA MET A 87 -6.30 -5.40 -0.82
C MET A 87 -5.08 -5.76 -1.67
N ALA A 88 -3.87 -5.46 -1.20
CA ALA A 88 -2.63 -5.78 -1.91
C ALA A 88 -2.35 -7.29 -2.03
N CYS A 89 -2.94 -8.13 -1.17
CA CYS A 89 -2.93 -9.58 -1.39
C CYS A 89 -3.72 -9.99 -2.65
N ILE A 90 -4.80 -9.27 -2.97
CA ILE A 90 -5.65 -9.53 -4.14
C ILE A 90 -5.03 -8.96 -5.41
N GLY A 91 -4.51 -7.73 -5.34
CA GLY A 91 -3.80 -7.07 -6.45
C GLY A 91 -4.16 -5.58 -6.58
N SER A 92 -3.96 -5.05 -7.78
CA SER A 92 -4.08 -3.62 -8.08
C SER A 92 -5.51 -3.06 -7.98
N GLN A 93 -6.52 -3.92 -8.10
CA GLN A 93 -7.93 -3.58 -8.03
C GLN A 93 -8.69 -4.58 -7.16
N CYS A 94 -9.62 -4.08 -6.35
CA CYS A 94 -10.48 -4.90 -5.51
C CYS A 94 -11.91 -4.36 -5.47
N ASP A 95 -12.89 -5.26 -5.63
CA ASP A 95 -14.30 -4.96 -5.41
C ASP A 95 -14.56 -4.71 -3.91
N ILE A 96 -15.34 -3.69 -3.58
CA ILE A 96 -15.62 -3.34 -2.18
C ILE A 96 -16.28 -4.48 -1.39
N THR A 97 -17.11 -5.31 -2.04
CA THR A 97 -17.77 -6.46 -1.43
C THR A 97 -16.74 -7.51 -1.02
N ILE A 98 -15.75 -7.77 -1.87
CA ILE A 98 -14.65 -8.70 -1.59
C ILE A 98 -13.75 -8.12 -0.49
N LEU A 99 -13.44 -6.82 -0.55
CA LEU A 99 -12.62 -6.16 0.47
C LEU A 99 -13.28 -6.21 1.86
N HIS A 100 -14.60 -6.01 1.92
CA HIS A 100 -15.35 -6.13 3.17
C HIS A 100 -15.31 -7.56 3.72
N LEU A 101 -15.59 -8.54 2.86
CA LEU A 101 -15.55 -9.96 3.21
C LEU A 101 -14.21 -10.38 3.82
N ILE A 102 -13.08 -10.01 3.19
CA ILE A 102 -11.76 -10.46 3.63
C ILE A 102 -11.29 -9.76 4.90
N CYS A 103 -11.74 -8.51 5.15
CA CYS A 103 -11.38 -7.76 6.34
C CYS A 103 -12.09 -8.27 7.60
N GLY A 104 -13.15 -9.07 7.46
CA GLY A 104 -13.81 -9.69 8.61
C GLY A 104 -14.57 -8.68 9.46
N ASP A 105 -15.09 -7.63 8.84
CA ASP A 105 -16.15 -6.84 9.46
C ASP A 105 -17.33 -7.81 9.65
N ASP A 106 -17.49 -8.31 10.88
CA ASP A 106 -18.42 -9.36 11.34
C ASP A 106 -19.91 -9.03 11.15
N SER A 107 -20.25 -8.11 10.26
CA SER A 107 -21.58 -8.10 9.68
C SER A 107 -21.64 -9.24 8.65
N ALA A 108 -22.00 -10.41 9.17
CA ALA A 108 -22.50 -11.56 8.42
C ALA A 108 -23.82 -11.26 7.68
N SER A 109 -23.99 -10.03 7.21
CA SER A 109 -25.11 -9.55 6.43
C SER A 109 -24.62 -9.41 4.99
N LYS A 110 -25.33 -10.05 4.07
CA LYS A 110 -25.33 -9.74 2.63
C LYS A 110 -25.84 -8.32 2.34
N GLU A 111 -25.75 -7.43 3.32
CA GLU A 111 -26.13 -6.04 3.26
C GLU A 111 -24.97 -5.24 2.65
N PRO A 112 -25.27 -4.21 1.84
CA PRO A 112 -24.24 -3.35 1.28
C PRO A 112 -23.38 -2.77 2.41
N PRO A 113 -22.06 -2.59 2.19
CA PRO A 113 -21.16 -2.07 3.22
C PRO A 113 -21.71 -0.75 3.78
N ASP A 114 -21.91 -0.73 5.11
CA ASP A 114 -22.43 0.45 5.82
C ASP A 114 -21.57 1.69 5.52
N GLU A 115 -22.17 2.88 5.61
CA GLU A 115 -21.49 4.16 5.39
C GLU A 115 -20.19 4.28 6.21
N LEU A 116 -20.13 3.68 7.40
CA LEU A 116 -18.94 3.67 8.26
C LEU A 116 -17.76 2.88 7.66
N CYS A 117 -18.02 1.79 6.93
CA CYS A 117 -17.00 1.04 6.20
C CYS A 117 -16.49 1.83 4.98
N ASN A 118 -17.37 2.57 4.31
CA ASN A 118 -16.98 3.52 3.26
C ASN A 118 -16.16 4.70 3.82
N ILE A 119 -16.47 5.18 5.03
CA ILE A 119 -15.76 6.29 5.68
C ILE A 119 -14.32 5.93 6.01
N ASN A 120 -14.03 4.71 6.48
CA ASN A 120 -12.66 4.35 6.85
C ASN A 120 -11.73 4.22 5.63
N ILE A 121 -12.21 3.78 4.47
CA ILE A 121 -11.36 3.70 3.27
C ILE A 121 -11.27 5.04 2.53
N ALA A 122 -12.22 5.96 2.74
CA ALA A 122 -12.20 7.29 2.15
C ALA A 122 -10.93 8.08 2.53
N ILE A 123 -10.38 7.89 3.74
CA ILE A 123 -9.10 8.52 4.13
C ILE A 123 -7.97 8.09 3.19
N ALA A 124 -7.94 6.82 2.75
CA ALA A 124 -6.94 6.37 1.78
C ALA A 124 -7.19 6.95 0.37
N VAL A 125 -8.44 7.29 0.04
CA VAL A 125 -8.79 8.01 -1.19
C VAL A 125 -8.33 9.47 -1.11
N ASP A 126 -8.60 10.15 0.00
CA ASP A 126 -8.20 11.55 0.24
C ASP A 126 -6.67 11.69 0.26
N GLU A 127 -5.97 10.69 0.80
CA GLU A 127 -4.51 10.58 0.76
C GLU A 127 -3.97 10.20 -0.63
N GLY A 128 -4.82 9.98 -1.63
CA GLY A 128 -4.43 9.63 -2.99
C GLY A 128 -3.74 8.26 -3.12
N LEU A 129 -3.94 7.37 -2.15
CA LEU A 129 -3.36 6.02 -2.17
C LEU A 129 -4.15 5.08 -3.06
N ILE A 130 -5.47 5.27 -3.08
CA ILE A 130 -6.43 4.50 -3.86
C ILE A 130 -7.43 5.43 -4.52
N GLN A 131 -8.09 4.95 -5.56
CA GLN A 131 -9.13 5.66 -6.29
C GLN A 131 -10.38 4.79 -6.35
N LYS A 132 -11.56 5.42 -6.27
CA LYS A 132 -12.83 4.73 -6.43
C LYS A 132 -13.24 4.73 -7.90
N ASN A 133 -13.45 3.54 -8.46
CA ASN A 133 -13.94 3.34 -9.82
C ASN A 133 -15.20 2.46 -9.79
N GLY A 134 -16.37 3.11 -9.68
CA GLY A 134 -17.64 2.42 -9.49
C GLY A 134 -17.67 1.62 -8.17
N PRO A 135 -17.89 0.29 -8.20
CA PRO A 135 -17.85 -0.56 -7.00
C PRO A 135 -16.42 -0.95 -6.59
N ASN A 136 -15.41 -0.61 -7.40
CA ASN A 136 -14.03 -1.02 -7.18
C ASN A 136 -13.20 0.07 -6.54
N TYR A 137 -12.25 -0.33 -5.71
CA TYR A 137 -11.10 0.48 -5.34
C TYR A 137 -9.89 0.00 -6.13
N VAL A 138 -9.08 0.94 -6.60
CA VAL A 138 -7.87 0.68 -7.38
C VAL A 138 -6.72 1.43 -6.72
N PHE A 139 -5.56 0.80 -6.57
CA PHE A 139 -4.36 1.53 -6.16
C PHE A 139 -4.04 2.61 -7.19
N ALA A 140 -3.73 3.82 -6.74
CA ALA A 140 -3.40 4.90 -7.66
C ALA A 140 -2.13 4.60 -8.49
N HIS A 141 -1.26 3.71 -7.98
CA HIS A 141 -0.08 3.21 -8.66
C HIS A 141 0.35 1.84 -8.10
N ASP A 142 0.92 0.98 -8.94
CA ASP A 142 1.53 -0.32 -8.58
C ASP A 142 2.57 -0.24 -7.42
N GLN A 143 3.23 0.91 -7.23
CA GLN A 143 4.18 1.10 -6.14
C GLN A 143 3.47 1.16 -4.77
N ILE A 144 2.21 1.60 -4.74
CA ILE A 144 1.40 1.68 -3.51
C ILE A 144 0.92 0.28 -3.13
N GLU A 145 0.52 -0.53 -4.12
CA GLU A 145 0.23 -1.95 -3.92
C GLU A 145 1.46 -2.67 -3.36
N SER A 146 2.61 -2.51 -4.03
CA SER A 146 3.86 -3.14 -3.62
C SER A 146 4.29 -2.73 -2.22
N ALA A 147 4.12 -1.45 -1.87
CA ALA A 147 4.36 -0.92 -0.54
C ALA A 147 3.44 -1.56 0.50
N ALA A 148 2.12 -1.56 0.24
CA ALA A 148 1.13 -2.18 1.12
C ALA A 148 1.43 -3.67 1.35
N TYR A 149 1.74 -4.42 0.29
CA TYR A 149 2.09 -5.83 0.38
C TYR A 149 3.41 -6.08 1.14
N SER A 150 4.40 -5.21 0.94
CA SER A 150 5.70 -5.30 1.62
C SER A 150 5.59 -5.13 3.13
N LEU A 151 4.58 -4.40 3.61
CA LEU A 151 4.28 -4.24 5.04
C LEU A 151 3.69 -5.50 5.71
N ILE A 152 3.45 -6.58 4.95
CA ILE A 152 3.08 -7.89 5.50
C ILE A 152 4.38 -8.67 5.74
N PRO A 153 4.65 -9.10 7.00
CA PRO A 153 5.81 -9.92 7.31
C PRO A 153 5.84 -11.17 6.44
N GLU A 154 7.00 -11.50 5.88
CA GLU A 154 7.15 -12.58 4.90
C GLU A 154 6.63 -13.92 5.39
N GLU A 155 6.88 -14.23 6.67
CA GLU A 155 6.39 -15.42 7.38
C GLU A 155 4.85 -15.49 7.49
N GLN A 156 4.16 -14.35 7.44
CA GLN A 156 2.69 -14.27 7.54
C GLN A 156 2.00 -14.28 6.18
N ARG A 157 2.72 -13.99 5.09
CA ARG A 157 2.12 -13.83 3.75
C ARG A 157 1.35 -15.06 3.30
N SER A 158 1.92 -16.26 3.49
CA SER A 158 1.22 -17.50 3.10
C SER A 158 -0.05 -17.70 3.91
N SER A 159 -0.02 -17.43 5.22
CA SER A 159 -1.21 -17.53 6.07
C SER A 159 -2.29 -16.53 5.65
N TRP A 160 -1.91 -15.29 5.32
CA TRP A 160 -2.85 -14.27 4.85
C TRP A 160 -3.51 -14.65 3.54
N HIS A 161 -2.73 -15.12 2.56
CA HIS A 161 -3.26 -15.58 1.27
C HIS A 161 -4.22 -16.77 1.43
N PHE A 162 -3.86 -17.71 2.31
CA PHE A 162 -4.71 -18.84 2.62
C PHE A 162 -6.05 -18.42 3.25
N GLU A 163 -6.01 -17.52 4.23
CA GLU A 163 -7.22 -16.96 4.85
C GLU A 163 -8.11 -16.23 3.84
N VAL A 164 -7.52 -15.41 2.97
CA VAL A 164 -8.24 -14.67 1.93
C VAL A 164 -8.93 -15.65 0.98
N GLY A 165 -8.20 -16.64 0.46
CA GLY A 165 -8.75 -17.66 -0.42
C GLY A 165 -9.89 -18.45 0.23
N LYS A 166 -9.73 -18.87 1.49
CA LYS A 166 -10.79 -19.58 2.24
C LYS A 166 -12.02 -18.72 2.50
N LYS A 167 -11.85 -17.46 2.88
CA LYS A 167 -12.99 -16.55 3.11
C LYS A 167 -13.80 -16.35 1.84
N ILE A 168 -13.13 -16.15 0.70
CA ILE A 168 -13.81 -16.01 -0.60
C ILE A 168 -14.53 -17.31 -0.96
N LEU A 169 -13.85 -18.46 -0.87
CA LEU A 169 -14.46 -19.77 -1.17
C LEU A 169 -15.68 -20.07 -0.31
N ASN A 170 -15.61 -19.79 1.00
CA ASN A 170 -16.71 -20.04 1.94
C ASN A 170 -17.89 -19.07 1.77
N SER A 171 -17.68 -17.93 1.08
CA SER A 171 -18.75 -16.98 0.77
C SER A 171 -19.57 -17.34 -0.47
N CYS A 172 -19.09 -18.30 -1.28
CA CYS A 172 -19.78 -18.74 -2.49
C CYS A 172 -20.92 -19.71 -2.12
N ASP A 173 -22.16 -19.33 -2.43
CA ASP A 173 -23.35 -20.15 -2.16
C ASP A 173 -23.63 -21.17 -3.28
N SER A 174 -23.03 -20.98 -4.46
CA SER A 174 -23.30 -21.76 -5.67
C SER A 174 -22.03 -22.17 -6.41
N LYS A 175 -22.14 -23.20 -7.27
CA LYS A 175 -21.04 -23.57 -8.18
C LYS A 175 -20.71 -22.46 -9.16
N GLU A 176 -21.72 -21.70 -9.60
CA GLU A 176 -21.56 -20.57 -10.53
C GLU A 176 -20.76 -19.43 -9.89
N ASP A 177 -20.94 -19.16 -8.59
CA ASP A 177 -20.12 -18.19 -7.85
C ASP A 177 -18.66 -18.62 -7.76
N ILE A 178 -18.43 -19.91 -7.49
CA ILE A 178 -17.08 -20.50 -7.46
C ILE A 178 -16.44 -20.37 -8.83
N GLU A 179 -17.14 -20.72 -9.91
CA GLU A 179 -16.62 -20.60 -11.29
C GLU A 179 -16.28 -19.16 -11.65
N ARG A 180 -17.10 -18.19 -11.25
CA ARG A 180 -16.84 -16.76 -11.50
C ARG A 180 -15.57 -16.28 -10.81
N LEU A 181 -15.29 -16.75 -9.59
CA LEU A 181 -14.16 -16.32 -8.77
C LEU A 181 -13.00 -17.32 -8.76
N ILE A 182 -13.05 -18.36 -9.60
CA ILE A 182 -12.16 -19.52 -9.49
C ILE A 182 -10.68 -19.14 -9.58
N PHE A 183 -10.33 -18.24 -10.51
CA PHE A 183 -8.96 -17.77 -10.67
C PHE A 183 -8.45 -17.01 -9.44
N LEU A 184 -9.30 -16.17 -8.85
CA LEU A 184 -8.94 -15.43 -7.65
C LEU A 184 -8.77 -16.37 -6.45
N ILE A 185 -9.72 -17.30 -6.25
CA ILE A 185 -9.66 -18.28 -5.17
C ILE A 185 -8.41 -19.16 -5.32
N ALA A 186 -8.19 -19.71 -6.52
CA ALA A 186 -7.05 -20.58 -6.80
C ALA A 186 -5.71 -19.85 -6.64
N ASP A 187 -5.56 -18.62 -7.16
CA ASP A 187 -4.34 -17.83 -6.97
C ASP A 187 -4.03 -17.60 -5.48
N GLN A 188 -5.02 -17.19 -4.70
CA GLN A 188 -4.84 -16.95 -3.26
C GLN A 188 -4.49 -18.24 -2.50
N LEU A 189 -5.21 -19.33 -2.74
CA LEU A 189 -4.91 -20.61 -2.07
C LEU A 189 -3.56 -21.18 -2.49
N ASN A 190 -3.14 -21.01 -3.75
CA ASN A 190 -1.81 -21.42 -4.23
C ASN A 190 -0.68 -20.63 -3.56
N ARG A 191 -0.84 -19.31 -3.39
CA ARG A 191 0.11 -18.47 -2.62
C ARG A 191 0.09 -18.82 -1.12
N GLY A 192 -1.05 -19.30 -0.63
CA GLY A 192 -1.26 -19.77 0.74
C GLY A 192 -0.85 -21.21 1.03
N LYS A 193 -0.33 -21.95 0.04
CA LYS A 193 -0.11 -23.41 0.13
C LYS A 193 0.75 -23.87 1.31
N LEU A 194 1.71 -23.05 1.76
CA LEU A 194 2.60 -23.40 2.86
C LEU A 194 1.88 -23.40 4.20
N SER A 195 0.74 -22.70 4.30
CA SER A 195 -0.10 -22.65 5.49
C SER A 195 -1.20 -23.71 5.51
N ILE A 196 -1.34 -24.52 4.45
CA ILE A 196 -2.31 -25.62 4.39
C ILE A 196 -1.75 -26.82 5.16
N THR A 197 -2.38 -27.15 6.28
CA THR A 197 -1.99 -28.28 7.13
C THR A 197 -2.91 -29.49 6.96
N ASP A 198 -4.15 -29.28 6.54
CA ASP A 198 -5.14 -30.33 6.32
C ASP A 198 -5.05 -30.95 4.92
N ASP A 199 -5.07 -32.27 4.83
CA ASP A 199 -4.99 -33.00 3.58
C ASP A 199 -6.26 -32.84 2.73
N ALA A 200 -7.43 -32.67 3.35
CA ALA A 200 -8.66 -32.41 2.61
C ALA A 200 -8.61 -31.04 1.90
N GLU A 201 -8.06 -30.02 2.56
CA GLU A 201 -7.85 -28.69 1.96
C GLU A 201 -6.83 -28.73 0.81
N ARG A 202 -5.78 -29.57 0.91
CA ARG A 202 -4.83 -29.79 -0.20
C ARG A 202 -5.51 -30.43 -1.41
N ILE A 203 -6.33 -31.45 -1.18
CA ILE A 203 -7.09 -32.11 -2.26
C ILE A 203 -8.06 -31.12 -2.91
N SER A 204 -8.77 -30.33 -2.12
CA SER A 204 -9.68 -29.29 -2.64
C SER A 204 -8.95 -28.25 -3.51
N LEU A 205 -7.76 -27.80 -3.10
CA LEU A 205 -6.93 -26.89 -3.92
C LEU A 205 -6.51 -27.54 -5.23
N VAL A 206 -6.13 -28.83 -5.20
CA VAL A 206 -5.78 -29.57 -6.42
C VAL A 206 -6.99 -29.64 -7.36
N GLU A 207 -8.17 -29.97 -6.87
CA GLU A 207 -9.40 -29.98 -7.68
C GLU A 207 -9.75 -28.61 -8.27
N LEU A 208 -9.55 -27.53 -7.51
CA LEU A 208 -9.75 -26.16 -7.99
C LEU A 208 -8.76 -25.79 -9.11
N ASN A 209 -7.51 -26.26 -9.03
CA ASN A 209 -6.49 -26.00 -10.05
C ASN A 209 -6.70 -26.79 -11.36
N TYR A 210 -7.47 -27.88 -11.33
CA TYR A 210 -7.76 -28.71 -12.50
C TYR A 210 -9.03 -28.30 -13.27
N ARG A 211 -9.80 -27.35 -12.75
CA ARG A 211 -10.98 -26.78 -13.40
C ARG A 211 -10.59 -25.59 -14.28
#